data_AF-A0A919LHJ0-F1
#
_entry.id   AF-A0A919LHJ0-F1
#
_cell.length_a   1.000
_cell.length_b   1.000
_cell.length_c   1.000
_cell.angle_alpha   90.00
_cell.angle_beta   90.00
_cell.angle_gamma   90.00
#
_symmetry.space_group_name_H-M   'P 1'
#
loop_
_entity.id
_entity.type
_entity.pdbx_description
1 polymer ?
#
loop_
_entity_poly.entity_id
_entity_poly.type
_entity_poly.pdbx_seq_one_letter_code
_entity_poly.pdbx_strand_id
1 'polypeptide(L)'
;MDILTHLFVGLHIIGIASLLGGFLTQVKAVGENRARFSAPMLHGALAMLVTGVVLVGLNEAGDHPVNAVKIGIKLAFLIVILGLVYVKRDEETVDKGAFATVGALTVANIFIAVLWT
;
A
#
# COMPACT_ATOMS: atom_id res chain seq x y z
N MET A 1 9.41 -12.91 -19.71
CA MET A 1 9.24 -12.34 -18.36
C MET A 1 8.25 -11.17 -18.33
N ASP A 2 8.01 -10.54 -19.47
CA ASP A 2 7.23 -9.29 -19.55
C ASP A 2 5.75 -9.46 -19.17
N ILE A 3 5.08 -10.51 -19.66
CA ILE A 3 3.65 -10.68 -19.35
C ILE A 3 3.38 -10.97 -17.87
N LEU A 4 4.24 -11.75 -17.21
CA LEU A 4 4.17 -11.96 -15.76
C LEU A 4 4.41 -10.65 -15.01
N THR A 5 5.45 -9.91 -15.41
CA THR A 5 5.76 -8.62 -14.79
C THR A 5 4.59 -7.64 -14.92
N HIS A 6 4.04 -7.47 -16.13
CA HIS A 6 2.88 -6.61 -16.35
C HIS A 6 1.63 -7.07 -15.60
N LEU A 7 1.39 -8.38 -15.51
CA LEU A 7 0.31 -8.95 -14.71
C LEU A 7 0.45 -8.56 -13.24
N PHE A 8 1.62 -8.78 -12.65
CA PHE A 8 1.87 -8.47 -11.24
C PHE A 8 1.89 -6.96 -10.97
N VAL A 9 2.34 -6.13 -11.92
CA VAL A 9 2.18 -4.67 -11.85
C VAL A 9 0.70 -4.30 -11.81
N GLY A 10 -0.13 -4.90 -12.67
CA GLY A 10 -1.58 -4.69 -12.64
C GLY A 10 -2.20 -5.09 -11.30
N LEU A 11 -1.86 -6.25 -10.77
CA LEU A 11 -2.31 -6.70 -9.44
C LEU A 11 -1.84 -5.76 -8.31
N HIS A 12 -0.61 -5.24 -8.39
CA HIS A 12 -0.08 -4.29 -7.43
C HIS A 12 -0.87 -2.98 -7.43
N ILE A 13 -1.25 -2.48 -8.62
CA ILE A 13 -2.10 -1.30 -8.79
C ILE A 13 -3.50 -1.54 -8.21
N ILE A 14 -4.07 -2.73 -8.39
CA ILE A 14 -5.35 -3.10 -7.75
C ILE A 14 -5.24 -3.07 -6.23
N GLY A 15 -4.12 -3.55 -5.67
CA GLY A 15 -3.84 -3.43 -4.23
C GLY A 15 -3.83 -1.97 -3.75
N ILE A 16 -3.15 -1.08 -4.50
CA ILE A 16 -3.14 0.36 -4.25
C ILE A 16 -4.56 0.94 -4.32
N ALA A 17 -5.33 0.58 -5.35
CA ALA A 17 -6.70 1.07 -5.52
C ALA A 17 -7.62 0.60 -4.39
N SER A 18 -7.46 -0.62 -3.89
CA SER A 18 -8.21 -1.14 -2.75
C SER A 18 -7.85 -0.40 -1.45
N LEU A 19 -6.56 -0.17 -1.20
CA LEU A 19 -6.08 0.54 -0.03
C LEU A 19 -6.48 2.02 -0.04
N LEU A 20 -6.12 2.74 -1.10
CA LEU A 20 -6.41 4.16 -1.25
C LEU A 20 -7.91 4.41 -1.43
N GLY A 21 -8.61 3.58 -2.21
CA GLY A 21 -10.06 3.66 -2.36
C GLY A 21 -10.79 3.45 -1.03
N GLY A 22 -10.40 2.42 -0.28
CA GLY A 22 -10.93 2.18 1.08
C GLY A 22 -10.70 3.38 2.00
N PHE A 23 -9.51 3.97 1.99
CA PHE A 23 -9.21 5.21 2.70
C PHE A 23 -10.13 6.36 2.26
N LEU A 24 -10.25 6.63 0.96
CA LEU A 24 -11.03 7.76 0.44
C LEU A 24 -12.51 7.68 0.81
N THR A 25 -13.08 6.48 0.88
CA THR A 25 -14.48 6.30 1.33
C THR A 25 -14.69 6.66 2.81
N GLN A 26 -13.63 6.66 3.61
CA GLN A 26 -13.65 6.96 5.03
C GLN A 26 -13.29 8.43 5.34
N VAL A 27 -12.86 9.23 4.36
CA VAL A 27 -12.43 10.62 4.59
C VAL A 27 -13.52 11.48 5.23
N LYS A 28 -14.77 11.38 4.76
CA LYS A 28 -15.89 12.12 5.38
C LYS A 28 -16.15 11.67 6.82
N ALA A 29 -16.01 10.37 7.08
CA ALA A 29 -16.19 9.77 8.40
C ALA A 29 -15.15 10.28 9.43
N VAL A 30 -13.98 10.78 9.00
CA VAL A 30 -12.98 11.40 9.89
C VAL A 30 -13.51 12.68 10.54
N GLY A 31 -14.24 13.50 9.78
CA GLY A 31 -14.84 14.74 10.29
C GLY A 31 -15.90 14.47 11.35
N GLU A 32 -16.59 13.33 11.22
CA GLU A 32 -17.65 12.85 12.10
C GLU A 32 -17.12 11.92 13.21
N ASN A 33 -15.79 11.79 13.35
CA ASN A 33 -15.09 10.96 14.33
C ASN A 33 -15.52 9.48 14.34
N ARG A 34 -15.86 8.96 13.17
CA ARG A 34 -16.36 7.59 12.94
C ARG A 34 -15.60 6.85 11.84
N ALA A 35 -14.42 7.36 11.47
CA ALA A 35 -13.56 6.70 10.51
C ALA A 35 -13.07 5.37 11.08
N ARG A 36 -12.98 4.35 10.24
CA ARG A 36 -12.43 3.03 10.62
C ARG A 36 -11.62 2.45 9.48
N PHE A 37 -10.70 1.55 9.80
CA PHE A 37 -10.04 0.76 8.77
C PHE A 37 -10.98 -0.34 8.29
N SER A 38 -11.13 -0.45 6.97
CA SER A 38 -12.04 -1.41 6.34
C SER A 38 -11.28 -2.63 5.83
N ALA A 39 -11.96 -3.78 5.69
CA ALA A 39 -11.34 -5.00 5.15
C ALA A 39 -10.67 -4.80 3.77
N PRO A 40 -11.24 -4.02 2.82
CA PRO A 40 -10.54 -3.69 1.58
C PRO A 40 -9.19 -3.00 1.77
N MET A 41 -9.02 -2.18 2.81
CA MET A 41 -7.74 -1.55 3.10
C MET A 41 -6.69 -2.57 3.50
N LEU A 42 -7.06 -3.51 4.38
CA LEU A 42 -6.16 -4.58 4.81
C LEU A 42 -5.79 -5.50 3.65
N HIS A 43 -6.77 -5.95 2.87
CA HIS A 43 -6.52 -6.80 1.70
C HIS A 43 -5.70 -6.08 0.63
N GLY A 44 -5.92 -4.77 0.42
CA GLY A 44 -5.13 -3.95 -0.49
C GLY A 44 -3.66 -3.89 -0.07
N ALA A 45 -3.39 -3.61 1.21
CA ALA A 45 -2.04 -3.58 1.75
C ALA A 45 -1.34 -4.96 1.66
N LEU A 46 -2.05 -6.05 1.97
CA LEU A 46 -1.52 -7.42 1.83
C LEU A 46 -1.24 -7.78 0.37
N ALA A 47 -2.15 -7.43 -0.55
CA ALA A 47 -1.96 -7.64 -1.98
C ALA A 47 -0.73 -6.90 -2.48
N MET A 48 -0.53 -5.63 -2.07
CA MET A 48 0.66 -4.86 -2.38
C MET A 48 1.94 -5.52 -1.87
N LEU A 49 1.92 -6.12 -0.67
CA LEU A 49 3.09 -6.77 -0.09
C LEU A 49 3.49 -8.00 -0.92
N VAL A 50 2.52 -8.88 -1.18
CA VAL A 50 2.76 -10.11 -1.94
C VAL A 50 3.22 -9.79 -3.36
N THR A 51 2.48 -8.92 -4.06
CA THR A 51 2.83 -8.54 -5.44
C THR A 51 4.15 -7.77 -5.50
N GLY A 52 4.46 -6.93 -4.51
CA GLY A 52 5.73 -6.22 -4.42
C GLY A 52 6.93 -7.16 -4.30
N VAL A 53 6.85 -8.17 -3.42
CA VAL A 53 7.90 -9.20 -3.28
C VAL A 53 8.08 -9.97 -4.58
N VAL A 54 6.98 -10.36 -5.23
CA VAL A 54 7.05 -11.06 -6.52
C VAL A 54 7.70 -10.19 -7.59
N LEU A 55 7.34 -8.90 -7.68
CA LEU A 55 7.92 -7.98 -8.66
C LEU A 55 9.43 -7.80 -8.48
N VAL A 56 9.92 -7.72 -7.24
CA VAL A 56 11.37 -7.68 -6.97
C VAL A 56 12.03 -8.97 -7.45
N GLY A 57 11.47 -10.13 -7.11
CA GLY A 57 12.01 -11.42 -7.54
C GLY A 57 12.00 -11.62 -9.06
N LEU A 58 10.96 -11.15 -9.75
CA LEU A 58 10.90 -11.19 -11.22
C LEU A 58 11.94 -10.27 -11.86
N ASN A 59 12.22 -9.11 -11.26
CA ASN A 59 13.20 -8.16 -11.79
C ASN A 59 14.62 -8.70 -11.62
N GLU A 60 14.94 -9.26 -10.46
CA GLU A 60 16.21 -9.94 -10.19
C GLU A 60 16.41 -11.16 -11.11
N ALA A 61 15.38 -11.99 -11.31
CA ALA A 61 15.44 -13.14 -12.21
C ALA A 61 15.56 -12.78 -13.70
N GLY A 62 15.29 -11.52 -14.06
CA GLY A 62 15.48 -10.97 -15.39
C GLY A 62 16.80 -10.22 -15.58
N ASP A 63 17.73 -10.29 -14.60
CA ASP A 63 18.99 -9.53 -14.59
C ASP A 63 18.79 -8.01 -14.75
N HIS A 64 17.64 -7.48 -14.32
CA HIS A 64 17.36 -6.05 -14.34
C HIS A 64 17.94 -5.36 -13.10
N PRO A 65 18.55 -4.17 -13.22
CA PRO A 65 19.08 -3.46 -12.06
C PRO A 65 17.96 -3.10 -11.08
N VAL A 66 18.15 -3.49 -9.82
CA VAL A 66 17.20 -3.26 -8.74
C VAL A 66 17.73 -2.19 -7.79
N ASN A 67 16.97 -1.10 -7.63
CA ASN A 67 17.28 -0.08 -6.63
C ASN A 67 16.80 -0.53 -5.25
N ALA A 68 17.69 -1.18 -4.49
CA ALA A 68 17.41 -1.69 -3.16
C ALA A 68 16.94 -0.59 -2.18
N VAL A 69 17.43 0.64 -2.31
CA VAL A 69 17.01 1.78 -1.46
C VAL A 69 15.56 2.16 -1.75
N LYS A 70 15.19 2.32 -3.02
CA LYS A 70 13.82 2.61 -3.44
C LYS A 70 12.85 1.54 -2.93
N ILE A 71 13.22 0.27 -3.06
CA ILE A 71 12.40 -0.85 -2.59
C ILE A 71 12.31 -0.89 -1.07
N GLY A 72 13.43 -0.70 -0.37
CA GLY A 72 13.48 -0.68 1.09
C GLY A 72 12.56 0.39 1.69
N ILE A 73 12.55 1.61 1.12
CA ILE A 73 11.67 2.69 1.55
C ILE A 73 10.19 2.33 1.28
N LYS A 74 9.87 1.82 0.07
CA LYS A 74 8.50 1.40 -0.25
C LYS A 74 8.00 0.30 0.68
N LEU A 75 8.85 -0.67 1.00
CA LEU A 75 8.54 -1.75 1.92
C LEU A 75 8.33 -1.22 3.34
N ALA A 76 9.20 -0.33 3.83
CA ALA A 76 9.07 0.27 5.15
C ALA A 76 7.73 1.00 5.32
N PHE A 77 7.34 1.81 4.33
CA PHE A 77 6.04 2.49 4.35
C PHE A 77 4.89 1.50 4.36
N LEU A 78 4.96 0.45 3.54
CA LEU A 78 3.93 -0.57 3.48
C LEU A 78 3.80 -1.35 4.79
N ILE A 79 4.91 -1.63 5.48
CA ILE A 79 4.90 -2.29 6.80
C ILE A 79 4.21 -1.40 7.84
N VAL A 80 4.50 -0.10 7.86
CA VAL A 80 3.83 0.84 8.79
C VAL A 80 2.33 0.89 8.49
N ILE A 81 1.94 1.00 7.22
CA ILE A 81 0.53 0.98 6.82
C ILE A 81 -0.15 -0.30 7.27
N LEU A 82 0.45 -1.46 6.95
CA LEU A 82 -0.11 -2.77 7.27
C LEU A 82 -0.22 -2.95 8.79
N GLY A 83 0.78 -2.53 9.55
CA GLY A 83 0.75 -2.57 11.02
C GLY A 83 -0.41 -1.76 11.58
N LEU A 84 -0.57 -0.50 11.16
CA LEU A 84 -1.66 0.36 11.61
C LEU A 84 -3.03 -0.21 11.23
N VAL A 85 -3.21 -0.59 9.97
CA VAL A 85 -4.47 -1.14 9.46
C VAL A 85 -4.81 -2.46 10.14
N TYR A 86 -3.83 -3.34 10.36
CA TYR A 86 -4.05 -4.65 10.98
C TYR A 86 -4.38 -4.53 12.47
N VAL A 87 -3.58 -3.77 13.23
CA VAL A 87 -3.75 -3.64 14.69
C VAL A 87 -5.07 -2.96 15.03
N LYS A 88 -5.46 -1.94 14.26
CA LYS A 88 -6.66 -1.14 14.53
C LYS A 88 -7.90 -1.59 13.72
N ARG A 89 -7.86 -2.74 13.04
CA ARG A 89 -8.95 -3.20 12.16
C ARG A 89 -10.27 -3.46 12.90
N ASP A 90 -10.17 -3.83 14.17
CA ASP A 90 -11.30 -4.20 15.02
C ASP A 90 -11.82 -3.00 15.83
N GLU A 91 -11.18 -1.82 15.71
CA GLU A 91 -11.65 -0.58 16.31
C GLU A 91 -12.85 -0.01 15.55
N GLU A 92 -13.94 0.33 16.27
CA GLU A 92 -15.11 0.96 15.67
C GLU A 92 -14.81 2.36 15.13
N THR A 93 -13.84 3.04 15.75
CA THR A 93 -13.37 4.36 15.36
C THR A 93 -11.86 4.44 15.54
N VAL A 94 -11.14 4.93 14.53
CA VAL A 94 -9.68 5.11 14.58
C VAL A 94 -9.33 6.58 14.79
N ASP A 95 -8.19 6.83 15.45
CA ASP A 95 -7.69 8.18 15.66
C ASP A 95 -7.32 8.86 14.33
N LYS A 96 -7.51 10.19 14.27
CA LYS A 96 -7.28 10.99 13.05
C LYS A 96 -5.82 10.93 12.58
N GLY A 97 -4.87 10.85 13.51
CA GLY A 97 -3.44 10.72 13.24
C GLY A 97 -3.09 9.39 12.59
N ALA A 98 -3.54 8.25 13.12
CA ALA A 98 -3.34 6.95 12.46
C ALA A 98 -3.99 6.91 11.07
N PHE A 99 -5.22 7.42 10.95
CA PHE A 99 -5.91 7.48 9.67
C PHE A 99 -5.13 8.33 8.65
N ALA A 100 -4.74 9.55 9.02
CA ALA A 100 -3.96 10.45 8.18
C ALA A 100 -2.60 9.85 7.81
N THR A 101 -1.95 9.14 8.75
CA THR A 101 -0.67 8.44 8.50
C THR A 101 -0.81 7.39 7.40
N VAL A 102 -1.85 6.54 7.47
CA VAL A 102 -2.11 5.54 6.43
C VAL A 102 -2.32 6.19 5.07
N GLY A 103 -3.15 7.24 5.00
CA GLY A 103 -3.38 7.98 3.76
C GLY A 103 -2.10 8.60 3.19
N ALA A 104 -1.36 9.35 4.02
CA ALA A 104 -0.14 10.03 3.62
C ALA A 104 0.95 9.06 3.15
N LEU A 105 1.19 7.98 3.90
CA LEU A 105 2.16 6.96 3.52
C LEU A 105 1.75 6.22 2.25
N THR A 106 0.46 5.95 2.04
CA THR A 106 -0.04 5.33 0.80
C THR A 106 0.25 6.22 -0.40
N VAL A 107 -0.10 7.51 -0.31
CA VAL A 107 0.15 8.49 -1.36
C VAL A 107 1.66 8.66 -1.63
N ALA A 108 2.47 8.77 -0.57
CA ALA A 108 3.92 8.85 -0.70
C ALA A 108 4.52 7.60 -1.36
N ASN A 109 4.01 6.40 -1.04
CA ASN A 109 4.45 5.15 -1.66
C ASN A 109 4.22 5.14 -3.19
N ILE A 110 3.06 5.66 -3.63
CA ILE A 110 2.72 5.82 -5.04
C ILE A 110 3.69 6.80 -5.71
N PHE A 111 3.90 7.99 -5.13
CA PHE A 111 4.79 8.98 -5.72
C PHE A 111 6.26 8.53 -5.75
N ILE A 112 6.74 7.82 -4.73
CA ILE A 112 8.06 7.19 -4.77
C ILE A 112 8.14 6.16 -5.91
N ALA A 113 7.07 5.40 -6.16
CA ALA A 113 7.07 4.45 -7.26
C ALA A 113 7.23 5.14 -8.62
N VAL A 114 6.52 6.25 -8.85
CA VAL A 114 6.42 6.92 -10.16
C VAL A 114 7.44 8.03 -10.41
N LEU A 115 7.89 8.76 -9.39
CA LEU A 115 8.78 9.92 -9.55
C LEU A 115 10.26 9.60 -9.33
N TRP A 116 10.57 8.54 -8.60
CA TRP A 116 11.96 8.15 -8.35
C TRP A 116 12.53 7.45 -9.58
N THR A 117 13.47 8.12 -10.26
CA THR A 117 14.24 7.62 -11.41
C THR A 117 15.63 7.13 -10.99
#